data_AF-A0A3N7H6I5-F1
#
_entry.id   AF-A0A3N7H6I5-F1
#
_cell.length_a   1.000
_cell.length_b   1.000
_cell.length_c   1.000
_cell.angle_alpha   90.00
_cell.angle_beta   90.00
_cell.angle_gamma   90.00
#
_symmetry.space_group_name_H-M   'P 1'
#
loop_
_entity.id
_entity.type
_entity.pdbx_description
1 polymer ?
#
loop_
_entity_poly.entity_id
_entity_poly.type
_entity_poly.pdbx_seq_one_letter_code
_entity_poly.pdbx_strand_id
1 'polypeptide(L)'
;MPKHLKPIVDRLESIDGKLTTLTEAVLRLTKNDLPTATAGQRAPEDVPADGLEPWLDKEQVKDYLGIKDTAYYRWVKQGKLNPRGAKGRHRYFPGDIRELMEQRTYRKRG
;
A
#
# COMPACT_ATOMS: atom_id res chain seq x y z
N MET A 1 3.11 42.76 20.50
CA MET A 1 2.76 41.33 20.64
C MET A 1 2.08 41.11 22.00
N PRO A 2 0.86 40.58 22.06
CA PRO A 2 0.11 40.40 23.32
C PRO A 2 0.82 39.43 24.27
N LYS A 3 1.05 39.84 25.53
CA LYS A 3 1.82 39.08 26.54
C LYS A 3 1.24 37.70 26.89
N HIS A 4 -0.04 37.48 26.60
CA HIS A 4 -0.77 36.25 26.93
C HIS A 4 -0.67 35.15 25.86
N LEU A 5 -0.10 35.44 24.69
CA LEU A 5 0.00 34.47 23.59
C LEU A 5 1.32 33.70 23.56
N LYS A 6 2.38 34.21 24.21
CA LYS A 6 3.69 33.53 24.30
C LYS A 6 3.60 32.09 24.81
N PRO A 7 2.96 31.78 25.97
CA PRO A 7 2.94 30.41 26.48
C PRO A 7 2.16 29.44 25.59
N ILE A 8 1.25 29.94 24.75
CA ILE A 8 0.50 29.12 23.78
C ILE A 8 1.41 28.78 22.60
N VAL A 9 2.17 29.75 22.10
CA VAL A 9 3.14 29.57 21.01
C VAL A 9 4.26 28.62 21.44
N ASP A 10 4.85 28.82 22.63
CA ASP A 10 5.88 27.91 23.17
C ASP A 10 5.38 26.46 23.31
N ARG A 11 4.10 26.29 23.68
CA ARG A 11 3.49 24.96 23.79
C ARG A 11 3.26 24.31 22.42
N LEU A 12 2.92 25.10 21.39
CA LEU A 12 2.76 24.62 20.02
C LEU A 12 4.10 24.17 19.43
N GLU A 13 5.15 24.97 19.57
CA GLU A 13 6.50 24.59 19.13
C GLU A 13 7.01 23.32 19.83
N SER A 14 6.67 23.15 21.11
CA SER A 14 6.97 21.92 21.86
C SER A 14 6.22 20.69 21.34
N ILE A 15 4.96 20.87 20.89
CA ILE A 15 4.17 19.79 20.29
C ILE A 15 4.75 19.40 18.93
N ASP A 16 5.12 20.37 18.09
CA ASP A 16 5.69 20.12 16.77
C ASP A 16 7.02 19.36 16.85
N GLY A 17 7.88 19.68 17.83
CA GLY A 17 9.12 18.94 18.08
C GLY A 17 8.87 17.48 18.47
N LYS A 18 7.85 17.23 19.30
CA LYS A 18 7.46 15.87 19.72
C LYS A 18 6.85 15.06 18.57
N LEU A 19 6.03 15.69 17.74
CA LEU A 19 5.47 15.06 16.54
C LEU A 19 6.56 14.69 15.55
N THR A 20 7.55 15.55 15.35
CA THR A 20 8.72 15.26 14.51
C THR A 20 9.49 14.05 15.03
N THR A 21 9.75 14.01 16.35
CA THR A 21 10.46 12.89 16.98
C THR A 21 9.69 11.57 16.89
N LEU A 22 8.38 11.61 17.10
CA LEU A 22 7.50 10.44 16.94
C LEU A 22 7.46 9.95 15.48
N THR A 23 7.43 10.88 14.52
CA THR A 23 7.46 10.57 13.10
C THR A 23 8.76 9.87 12.72
N GLU A 24 9.90 10.36 13.20
CA GLU A 24 11.20 9.71 13.00
C GLU A 24 11.27 8.33 13.67
N ALA A 25 10.70 8.17 14.86
CA ALA A 25 10.68 6.90 15.57
C ALA A 25 9.85 5.83 14.82
N VAL A 26 8.68 6.21 14.30
CA VAL A 26 7.83 5.32 13.48
C VAL A 26 8.51 4.99 12.14
N LEU A 27 9.19 5.95 11.51
CA LEU A 27 10.01 5.72 10.31
C LEU A 27 11.18 4.77 10.59
N ARG A 28 11.77 4.77 11.78
CA ARG A 28 12.82 3.82 12.16
C ARG A 28 12.26 2.42 12.42
N LEU A 29 11.10 2.32 13.05
CA LEU A 29 10.45 1.03 13.34
C LEU A 29 10.01 0.31 12.05
N THR A 30 9.50 1.03 11.06
CA THR A 30 9.09 0.45 9.76
C THR A 30 10.27 0.07 8.87
N LYS A 31 11.46 0.62 9.09
CA LYS A 31 12.68 0.29 8.32
C LYS A 31 13.38 -1.00 8.77
N ASN A 32 13.02 -1.56 9.92
CA ASN A 32 13.66 -2.78 10.45
C ASN A 32 12.92 -4.09 10.12
N ASP A 33 11.75 -4.03 9.49
CA ASP A 33 10.93 -5.22 9.12
C ASP A 33 10.79 -5.39 7.59
N LEU A 34 11.85 -5.10 6.84
CA LEU A 34 11.97 -5.59 5.47
C LEU A 34 13.00 -6.71 5.43
N PRO A 35 12.59 -7.98 5.27
CA PRO A 35 13.52 -8.97 4.77
C PRO A 35 14.00 -8.48 3.40
N THR A 36 15.31 -8.30 3.31
CA THR A 36 16.08 -8.11 2.09
C THR A 36 15.57 -9.06 0.99
N ALA A 37 14.75 -8.53 0.10
CA ALA A 37 14.52 -9.08 -1.22
C ALA A 37 15.16 -8.12 -2.22
N THR A 38 16.47 -8.28 -2.39
CA THR A 38 17.19 -7.76 -3.53
C THR A 38 16.57 -8.34 -4.80
N ALA A 39 15.84 -7.52 -5.56
CA ALA A 39 15.92 -7.44 -7.02
C ALA A 39 14.91 -6.42 -7.57
N GLY A 40 15.42 -5.29 -8.06
CA GLY A 40 14.72 -4.46 -9.04
C GLY A 40 14.09 -3.20 -8.49
N GLN A 41 14.82 -2.09 -8.58
CA GLN A 41 14.28 -0.74 -8.51
C GLN A 41 13.11 -0.57 -9.50
N ARG A 42 11.93 -0.15 -9.01
CA ARG A 42 11.01 0.69 -9.78
C ARG A 42 10.42 1.76 -8.86
N ALA A 43 10.51 2.99 -9.34
CA ALA A 43 10.23 4.22 -8.61
C ALA A 43 8.78 4.29 -8.10
N PRO A 44 8.52 5.02 -7.00
CA PRO A 44 7.18 5.42 -6.61
C PRO A 44 6.75 6.57 -7.52
N GLU A 45 6.43 6.29 -8.78
CA GLU A 45 5.83 7.30 -9.66
C GLU A 45 4.35 7.39 -9.35
N ASP A 46 3.99 8.52 -8.75
CA ASP A 46 2.69 9.19 -8.77
C ASP A 46 1.47 8.30 -8.55
N VAL A 47 0.86 8.44 -7.37
CA VAL A 47 -0.56 8.16 -7.20
C VAL A 47 -1.29 9.47 -7.54
N PRO A 48 -1.82 9.66 -8.77
CA PRO A 48 -2.58 10.87 -9.08
C PRO A 48 -3.93 10.76 -8.36
N ALA A 49 -4.23 11.77 -7.55
CA ALA A 49 -5.48 11.94 -6.84
C ALA A 49 -6.63 12.42 -7.77
N ASP A 50 -6.79 11.81 -8.94
CA ASP A 50 -7.84 12.14 -9.91
C ASP A 50 -8.46 10.88 -10.54
N GLY A 51 -9.56 10.41 -9.96
CA GLY A 51 -10.77 9.86 -10.61
C GLY A 51 -10.71 8.72 -11.64
N LEU A 52 -9.56 8.24 -12.11
CA LEU A 52 -9.44 7.16 -13.09
C LEU A 52 -8.77 5.98 -12.40
N GLU A 53 -9.49 4.87 -12.22
CA GLU A 53 -8.96 3.68 -11.54
C GLU A 53 -7.61 3.27 -12.14
N PRO A 54 -6.49 3.42 -11.40
CA PRO A 54 -5.21 2.96 -11.88
C PRO A 54 -5.23 1.43 -11.86
N TRP A 55 -5.01 0.84 -13.05
CA TRP A 55 -4.86 -0.59 -13.21
C TRP A 55 -3.81 -1.14 -12.23
N LEU A 56 -4.12 -2.26 -11.61
CA LEU A 56 -3.17 -2.97 -10.76
C LEU A 56 -2.27 -3.87 -11.61
N ASP A 57 -0.97 -3.83 -11.36
CA ASP A 57 -0.02 -4.76 -11.95
C ASP A 57 0.07 -6.08 -11.16
N LYS A 58 0.90 -7.00 -11.65
CA LYS A 58 1.12 -8.30 -11.00
C LYS A 58 1.61 -8.16 -9.56
N GLU A 59 2.52 -7.24 -9.29
CA GLU A 59 3.17 -7.11 -7.98
C GLU A 59 2.20 -6.51 -6.98
N GLN A 60 1.51 -5.44 -7.36
CA GLN A 60 0.44 -4.84 -6.59
C GLN A 60 -0.68 -5.84 -6.25
N VAL A 61 -1.09 -6.68 -7.21
CA VAL A 61 -2.09 -7.72 -6.94
C VAL A 61 -1.59 -8.77 -5.96
N LYS A 62 -0.32 -9.19 -6.07
CA LYS A 62 0.26 -10.15 -5.12
C LYS A 62 0.31 -9.58 -3.71
N ASP A 63 0.73 -8.33 -3.59
CA ASP A 63 0.85 -7.64 -2.31
C ASP A 63 -0.52 -7.41 -1.68
N TYR A 64 -1.48 -6.93 -2.47
CA TYR A 64 -2.85 -6.72 -2.02
C TYR A 64 -3.51 -8.00 -1.52
N LEU A 65 -3.30 -9.12 -2.23
CA LEU A 65 -3.83 -10.43 -1.86
C LEU A 65 -3.00 -11.16 -0.79
N GLY A 66 -1.80 -10.66 -0.46
CA GLY A 66 -0.84 -11.31 0.44
C GLY A 66 -0.39 -12.68 -0.05
N ILE A 67 -0.22 -12.87 -1.36
CA ILE A 67 0.12 -14.18 -1.97
C ILE A 67 1.50 -14.20 -2.64
N LYS A 68 2.17 -15.35 -2.56
CA LYS A 68 3.45 -15.62 -3.25
C LYS A 68 3.24 -15.87 -4.75
N ASP A 69 4.29 -15.73 -5.56
CA ASP A 69 4.28 -15.99 -7.01
C ASP A 69 3.65 -17.32 -7.41
N THR A 70 4.00 -18.41 -6.71
CA THR A 70 3.47 -19.74 -6.99
C THR A 70 1.95 -19.79 -6.84
N ALA A 71 1.42 -19.11 -5.82
CA ALA A 71 -0.02 -19.03 -5.59
C ALA A 71 -0.69 -18.14 -6.64
N TYR A 72 -0.04 -17.04 -7.03
CA TYR A 72 -0.50 -16.16 -8.10
C TYR A 72 -0.68 -16.90 -9.42
N TYR A 73 0.37 -17.56 -9.94
CA TYR A 73 0.28 -18.27 -11.21
C TYR A 73 -0.71 -19.43 -11.16
N ARG A 74 -0.84 -20.09 -10.01
CA ARG A 74 -1.87 -21.11 -9.79
C ARG A 74 -3.27 -20.52 -9.92
N TRP A 75 -3.52 -19.31 -9.40
CA TRP A 75 -4.82 -18.66 -9.49
C TRP A 75 -5.13 -18.16 -10.90
N VAL A 76 -4.12 -17.67 -11.62
CA VAL A 76 -4.25 -17.35 -13.04
C VAL A 76 -4.61 -18.61 -13.83
N LYS A 77 -3.91 -19.72 -13.60
CA LYS A 77 -4.20 -21.02 -14.25
C LYS A 77 -5.58 -21.57 -13.89
N GLN A 78 -6.06 -21.31 -12.67
CA GLN A 78 -7.40 -21.70 -12.21
C GLN A 78 -8.51 -20.74 -12.68
N GLY A 79 -8.18 -19.67 -13.40
CA GLY A 79 -9.15 -18.66 -13.84
C GLY A 79 -9.68 -17.76 -12.72
N LYS A 80 -9.10 -17.82 -11.52
CA LYS A 80 -9.47 -16.95 -10.38
C LYS A 80 -8.93 -15.53 -10.54
N LEU A 81 -7.78 -15.40 -11.20
CA LEU A 81 -7.21 -14.12 -11.60
C LEU A 81 -7.18 -14.08 -13.11
N ASN A 82 -7.82 -13.07 -13.71
CA ASN A 82 -7.87 -12.92 -15.16
C ASN A 82 -7.09 -11.67 -15.61
N PRO A 83 -5.79 -11.78 -15.90
CA PRO A 83 -4.99 -10.65 -16.35
C PRO A 83 -5.48 -10.19 -17.74
N ARG A 84 -5.78 -8.89 -17.88
CA ARG A 84 -6.35 -8.32 -19.12
C ARG A 84 -5.31 -7.64 -20.02
N GLY A 85 -4.02 -7.77 -19.72
CA GLY A 85 -2.98 -7.03 -20.43
C GLY A 85 -2.34 -7.80 -21.59
N ALA A 86 -1.82 -7.04 -22.57
CA ALA A 86 -1.14 -7.57 -23.75
C ALA A 86 0.37 -7.72 -23.52
N LYS A 87 1.01 -8.60 -24.30
CA LYS A 87 2.48 -8.79 -24.37
C LYS A 87 3.14 -9.04 -23.00
N GLY A 88 2.58 -9.95 -22.20
CA GLY A 88 3.18 -10.38 -20.94
C GLY A 88 3.06 -9.39 -19.78
N ARG A 89 2.35 -8.27 -19.98
CA ARG A 89 2.00 -7.36 -18.87
C ARG A 89 0.67 -7.80 -18.28
N HIS A 90 0.67 -8.20 -17.02
CA HIS A 90 -0.57 -8.54 -16.33
C HIS A 90 -1.15 -7.27 -15.71
N ARG A 91 -2.40 -6.95 -16.07
CA ARG A 91 -3.15 -5.81 -15.54
C ARG A 91 -4.50 -6.27 -15.03
N TYR A 92 -4.92 -5.70 -13.91
CA TYR A 92 -6.17 -6.03 -13.23
C TYR A 92 -6.93 -4.76 -12.89
N PHE A 93 -8.25 -4.84 -12.90
CA PHE A 93 -9.07 -3.78 -12.32
C PHE A 93 -9.04 -3.89 -10.80
N PRO A 94 -8.89 -2.78 -10.07
CA PRO A 94 -9.00 -2.77 -8.61
C PRO A 94 -10.31 -3.40 -8.10
N GLY A 95 -11.43 -3.16 -8.80
CA GLY A 95 -12.74 -3.73 -8.48
C GLY A 95 -12.74 -5.26 -8.45
N ASP A 96 -12.22 -5.91 -9.51
CA ASP A 96 -12.15 -7.37 -9.62
C ASP A 96 -11.34 -7.99 -8.45
N ILE A 97 -10.27 -7.32 -8.03
CA ILE A 97 -9.41 -7.78 -6.93
C ILE A 97 -10.08 -7.59 -5.57
N ARG A 98 -10.81 -6.48 -5.38
CA ARG A 98 -11.58 -6.21 -4.16
C ARG A 98 -12.70 -7.23 -3.97
N GLU A 99 -13.47 -7.50 -5.02
CA GLU A 99 -14.55 -8.49 -4.98
C GLU A 99 -14.02 -9.87 -4.60
N LEU A 100 -12.86 -10.26 -5.13
CA LEU A 100 -12.22 -11.52 -4.81
C LEU A 100 -11.82 -11.63 -3.33
N MET A 101 -11.43 -10.53 -2.69
CA MET A 101 -11.15 -10.48 -1.25
C MET A 101 -12.41 -10.55 -0.40
N GLU A 102 -13.48 -9.88 -0.82
CA GLU A 102 -14.78 -9.92 -0.14
C GLU A 102 -15.36 -11.34 -0.16
N GLN A 103 -15.33 -12.02 -1.31
CA GLN A 103 -15.77 -13.42 -1.44
C GLN A 103 -14.96 -14.38 -0.54
N ARG A 104 -13.64 -14.14 -0.39
CA ARG A 104 -12.78 -14.93 0.52
C ARG A 104 -13.15 -14.71 1.99
N THR A 105 -13.44 -13.47 2.36
CA THR A 105 -13.82 -13.11 3.74
C THR A 105 -15.18 -13.71 4.10
N TYR A 106 -16.14 -13.66 3.16
CA TYR A 106 -17.48 -14.23 3.35
C TYR A 106 -17.43 -15.75 3.58
N ARG A 107 -16.65 -16.49 2.78
CA ARG A 107 -16.47 -17.95 2.96
C ARG A 107 -15.78 -18.37 4.26
N LYS A 108 -15.08 -17.46 4.95
CA LYS A 108 -14.42 -17.76 6.23
C LYS A 108 -15.35 -17.56 7.44
N ARG A 109 -16.49 -16.89 7.26
CA ARG A 109 -17.45 -16.56 8.32
C ARG A 109 -18.70 -17.44 8.36
N GLY A 110 -18.96 -18.22 7.31
CA GLY A 110 -19.99 -19.26 7.30
C GLY A 110 -19.39 -20.61 7.61
#